data_AF-A0A521C7C8-F1
#
_entry.id   AF-A0A521C7C8-F1
#
_cell.length_a   1.000
_cell.length_b   1.000
_cell.length_c   1.000
_cell.angle_alpha   90.00
_cell.angle_beta   90.00
_cell.angle_gamma   90.00
#
_symmetry.space_group_name_H-M   'P 1'
#
loop_
_entity.id
_entity.type
_entity.pdbx_description
1 polymer ?
#
loop_
_entity_poly.entity_id
_entity_poly.type
_entity_poly.pdbx_seq_one_letter_code
_entity_poly.pdbx_strand_id
1 'polypeptide(L)'
;MADDWEPCPRCGSNKTQTLGKSLWVTIALLFVGATLFVGIIIWPALILAPVFLLISLIILVLPIPKVNTCRYCKFNWKVKKAEKAS
;
A
#
# COMPACT_ATOMS: atom_id res chain seq x y z
N MET A 1 -17.75 14.18 -12.18
CA MET A 1 -17.02 13.10 -11.51
C MET A 1 -16.78 12.04 -12.57
N ALA A 2 -15.65 12.08 -13.27
CA ALA A 2 -15.30 11.03 -14.21
C ALA A 2 -14.63 9.94 -13.38
N ASP A 3 -15.38 8.90 -13.05
CA ASP A 3 -14.84 7.74 -12.37
C ASP A 3 -13.79 7.11 -13.29
N ASP A 4 -12.52 7.23 -12.90
CA ASP A 4 -11.31 6.77 -13.60
C ASP A 4 -11.22 5.22 -13.55
N TRP A 5 -12.27 4.55 -14.02
CA TRP A 5 -12.48 3.11 -13.95
C TRP A 5 -12.04 2.46 -15.25
N GLU A 6 -10.79 1.99 -15.30
CA GLU A 6 -10.25 1.23 -16.43
C GLU A 6 -10.65 -0.25 -16.34
N PRO A 7 -11.28 -0.86 -17.37
CA PRO A 7 -11.51 -2.30 -17.42
C PRO A 7 -10.19 -3.05 -17.52
N CYS A 8 -10.13 -4.28 -17.01
CA CYS A 8 -8.90 -5.05 -17.03
C CYS A 8 -8.41 -5.29 -18.48
N PRO A 9 -7.14 -4.97 -18.82
CA PRO A 9 -6.63 -5.09 -20.20
C PRO A 9 -6.55 -6.52 -20.72
N ARG A 10 -6.63 -7.52 -19.83
CA ARG A 10 -6.51 -8.93 -20.19
C ARG A 10 -7.85 -9.65 -20.33
N CYS A 11 -8.86 -9.25 -19.57
CA CYS A 11 -10.14 -9.97 -19.50
C CYS A 11 -11.37 -9.07 -19.67
N GLY A 12 -11.21 -7.76 -19.82
CA GLY A 12 -12.30 -6.80 -19.97
C GLY A 12 -13.23 -6.68 -18.76
N SER A 13 -12.91 -7.31 -17.63
CA SER A 13 -13.78 -7.31 -16.46
C SER A 13 -13.74 -5.98 -15.70
N ASN A 14 -14.93 -5.46 -15.37
CA ASN A 14 -15.16 -4.28 -14.53
C ASN A 14 -15.03 -4.56 -13.01
N LYS A 15 -14.39 -5.65 -12.59
CA LYS A 15 -14.08 -5.89 -11.17
C LYS A 15 -12.59 -5.80 -10.94
N THR A 16 -12.12 -4.59 -10.72
CA THR A 16 -10.73 -4.27 -10.34
C THR A 16 -10.69 -3.80 -8.89
N GLN A 17 -9.60 -4.12 -8.20
CA GLN A 17 -9.31 -3.62 -6.85
C GLN A 17 -8.07 -2.75 -6.94
N THR A 18 -8.20 -1.49 -6.55
CA THR A 18 -7.08 -0.55 -6.43
C THR A 18 -6.45 -0.76 -5.05
N LEU A 19 -5.27 -1.38 -4.99
CA LEU A 19 -4.50 -1.42 -3.75
C LEU A 19 -3.83 -0.06 -3.55
N GLY A 20 -4.40 0.74 -2.65
CA GLY A 20 -3.95 2.09 -2.35
C GLY A 20 -2.83 2.15 -1.30
N LYS A 21 -2.09 3.26 -1.29
CA LYS A 21 -1.06 3.56 -0.28
C LYS A 21 -1.57 3.46 1.16
N SER A 22 -2.84 3.83 1.39
CA SER A 22 -3.44 3.81 2.72
C SER A 22 -3.43 2.41 3.34
N LEU A 23 -3.66 1.34 2.57
CA LEU A 23 -3.69 -0.02 3.10
C LEU A 23 -2.29 -0.47 3.55
N TRP A 24 -1.26 -0.11 2.78
CA TRP A 24 0.14 -0.39 3.16
C TRP A 24 0.58 0.38 4.41
N VAL A 25 0.19 1.65 4.52
CA VAL A 25 0.49 2.47 5.71
C VAL A 25 -0.21 1.93 6.94
N THR A 26 -1.48 1.53 6.84
CA THR A 26 -2.22 0.93 7.97
C THR A 26 -1.58 -0.38 8.43
N ILE A 27 -1.17 -1.24 7.50
CA ILE A 27 -0.45 -2.50 7.83
C ILE A 27 0.88 -2.18 8.54
N ALA A 28 1.67 -1.25 8.00
CA ALA A 28 2.95 -0.86 8.60
C ALA A 28 2.77 -0.30 10.02
N LEU A 29 1.76 0.56 10.24
CA LEU A 29 1.45 1.13 11.55
C LEU A 29 1.06 0.04 12.57
N LEU A 30 0.25 -0.94 12.15
CA LEU A 30 -0.12 -2.09 12.99
C LEU A 30 1.10 -2.92 13.36
N PHE A 31 2.01 -3.17 12.42
CA PHE A 31 3.26 -3.89 12.68
C PHE A 31 4.18 -3.14 13.65
N VAL A 32 4.30 -1.81 13.51
CA VAL A 32 5.06 -0.97 14.45
C VAL A 32 4.45 -1.07 15.85
N GLY A 33 3.13 -0.94 15.98
CA GLY A 33 2.43 -1.04 17.25
C GLY A 33 2.61 -2.41 17.91
N ALA A 34 2.50 -3.50 17.15
CA ALA A 34 2.74 -4.85 17.63
C ALA A 34 4.20 -5.07 18.06
N THR A 35 5.16 -4.54 17.30
CA THR A 35 6.60 -4.64 17.62
C THR A 35 6.95 -3.85 18.88
N LEU A 36 6.35 -2.69 19.10
CA LEU A 36 6.50 -1.92 20.34
C LEU A 36 5.92 -2.69 21.53
N PHE A 37 4.73 -3.28 21.37
CA PHE A 37 4.08 -4.06 22.43
C PHE A 37 4.91 -5.29 22.83
N VAL A 38 5.41 -6.05 21.84
CA VAL A 38 6.28 -7.21 22.07
C VAL A 38 7.66 -6.79 22.56
N GLY A 39 8.18 -5.64 22.10
CA GLY A 39 9.48 -5.11 22.49
C GLY A 39 9.56 -4.68 23.95
N ILE A 40 8.44 -4.32 24.57
CA ILE A 40 8.37 -4.08 26.03
C ILE A 40 8.68 -5.37 26.82
N ILE A 41 8.31 -6.54 26.28
CA ILE A 41 8.58 -7.85 26.89
C ILE A 41 9.97 -8.38 26.49
N ILE A 42 10.37 -8.12 25.24
CA ILE A 42 11.63 -8.58 24.65
C ILE A 42 12.48 -7.34 24.31
N TRP A 43 13.26 -6.89 25.28
CA TRP A 43 14.12 -5.70 25.20
C TRP A 43 14.90 -5.52 23.87
N PRO A 44 15.49 -6.56 23.24
CA PRO A 44 16.19 -6.37 21.96
C PRO A 44 15.28 -6.03 20.77
N ALA A 45 13.98 -6.35 20.84
CA ALA A 45 13.04 -6.01 19.77
C ALA A 45 12.67 -4.52 19.73
N LEU A 46 12.90 -3.75 20.80
CA LEU A 46 12.73 -2.29 20.83
C LEU A 46 13.67 -1.56 19.85
N ILE A 47 14.83 -2.13 19.53
CA ILE A 47 15.78 -1.55 18.57
C ILE A 47 15.23 -1.59 17.14
N LEU A 48 14.36 -2.55 16.83
CA LEU A 48 13.74 -2.67 15.51
C LEU A 48 12.57 -1.70 15.31
N ALA A 49 11.92 -1.26 16.39
CA ALA A 49 10.80 -0.32 16.33
C ALA A 49 11.11 1.01 15.59
N PRO A 50 12.22 1.73 15.86
CA PRO A 50 12.55 2.95 15.13
C PRO A 50 12.85 2.69 13.65
N VAL A 51 13.39 1.51 13.31
CA VAL A 51 13.65 1.10 11.91
C VAL A 51 12.33 0.93 11.15
N PHE A 52 11.35 0.23 11.73
CA PHE A 52 10.03 0.08 11.11
C PHE A 52 9.27 1.41 10.99
N LEU A 53 9.42 2.31 11.97
CA LEU A 53 8.80 3.64 11.93
C LEU A 53 9.38 4.49 10.78
N LEU A 54 10.71 4.49 10.62
CA LEU A 54 11.38 5.15 9.49
C LEU A 54 10.93 4.58 8.15
N ILE A 55 10.85 3.26 8.02
CA ILE A 55 10.35 2.61 6.79
C ILE A 55 8.91 3.04 6.49
N SER A 56 8.04 3.09 7.51
CA SER A 56 6.65 3.53 7.34
C SER A 56 6.55 4.99 6.88
N LEU A 57 7.39 5.88 7.41
CA LEU A 57 7.48 7.28 6.97
C LEU A 57 7.97 7.40 5.52
N ILE A 58 8.98 6.62 5.16
CA ILE A 58 9.52 6.57 3.79
C ILE A 58 8.45 6.08 2.80
N ILE A 59 7.69 5.05 3.16
CA ILE A 59 6.56 4.51 2.36
C ILE A 59 5.45 5.56 2.17
N LEU A 60 5.18 6.39 3.18
CA LEU A 60 4.20 7.47 3.11
C LEU A 60 4.62 8.56 2.11
N VAL A 61 5.91 8.96 2.16
CA VAL A 61 6.46 10.05 1.34
C VAL A 61 6.75 9.59 -0.09
N LEU A 62 7.18 8.34 -0.31
CA LEU A 62 7.48 7.84 -1.63
C LEU A 62 6.23 7.77 -2.52
N PRO A 63 6.34 8.14 -3.81
CA PRO A 63 5.28 7.96 -4.79
C PRO A 63 5.17 6.48 -5.19
N ILE A 64 4.66 5.64 -4.30
CA ILE A 64 4.32 4.25 -4.64
C ILE A 64 3.20 4.28 -5.67
N PRO A 65 3.41 3.71 -6.87
CA PRO A 65 2.40 3.69 -7.91
C PRO A 65 1.22 2.86 -7.44
N LYS A 66 0.01 3.42 -7.55
CA LYS A 66 -1.23 2.66 -7.34
C LYS A 66 -1.25 1.51 -8.35
N VAL A 67 -1.46 0.30 -7.86
CA VAL A 67 -1.60 -0.90 -8.69
C VAL A 67 -3.05 -1.35 -8.66
N ASN A 68 -3.58 -1.66 -9.83
CA ASN A 68 -4.88 -2.29 -9.98
C ASN A 68 -4.69 -3.78 -10.16
N THR A 69 -5.47 -4.54 -9.42
CA THR A 69 -5.54 -5.99 -9.50
C THR A 69 -6.92 -6.39 -10.02
N CYS A 70 -7.00 -7.17 -11.09
CA CYS A 70 -8.28 -7.74 -11.52
C CYS A 70 -8.67 -8.91 -10.63
N ARG A 71 -9.93 -8.96 -10.17
CA ARG A 71 -10.42 -10.02 -9.29
C ARG A 71 -10.58 -11.38 -9.99
N TYR A 72 -10.78 -11.39 -11.31
CA TYR A 72 -10.98 -12.61 -12.09
C TYR A 72 -9.67 -13.23 -12.57
N CYS A 73 -8.83 -12.44 -13.24
CA CYS A 73 -7.59 -12.94 -13.84
C CYS A 73 -6.35 -12.72 -12.96
N LYS A 74 -6.50 -12.09 -11.78
CA LYS A 74 -5.41 -11.71 -10.86
C LYS A 74 -4.28 -10.92 -11.52
N PHE A 75 -4.55 -10.33 -12.69
CA PHE A 75 -3.58 -9.54 -13.42
C PHE A 75 -3.40 -8.20 -12.72
N ASN A 76 -2.14 -7.82 -12.53
CA ASN A 76 -1.75 -6.56 -11.88
C ASN A 76 -1.20 -5.61 -12.93
N TRP A 77 -1.73 -4.39 -12.98
CA TRP A 77 -1.18 -3.32 -13.82
C TRP A 77 -1.06 -2.02 -13.05
N LYS A 78 -0.11 -1.19 -13.47
CA LYS A 78 0.05 0.16 -12.93
C LYS A 78 -1.09 1.01 -13.47
N VAL A 79 -1.82 1.67 -12.57
CA VAL A 79 -2.80 2.68 -12.99
C VAL A 79 -2.01 3.82 -13.60
N LYS A 80 -2.28 4.17 -14.85
CA LYS A 80 -1.75 5.41 -15.41
C LYS A 80 -2.47 6.53 -14.71
N LYS A 81 -1.90 7.01 -13.61
CA LYS A 81 -2.32 8.27 -13.01
C LYS A 81 -2.09 9.29 -14.12
N ALA A 82 -3.16 9.75 -14.77
CA ALA A 82 -3.06 10.93 -15.60
C ALA A 82 -2.37 11.97 -14.73
N GLU A 83 -1.25 12.45 -15.22
CA GLU A 83 -0.52 13.60 -14.72
C GLU A 83 -1.50 14.77 -14.60
N LYS A 84 -2.20 14.85 -13.48
CA LYS A 84 -2.77 16.09 -13.01
C LYS A 84 -1.84 16.57 -11.92
N ALA A 85 -0.86 17.34 -12.39
CA ALA A 85 -0.15 18.33 -11.64
C ALA A 85 -1.11 19.11 -10.74
N SER A 86 -0.78 19.17 -9.46
CA SER A 86 -1.02 20.27 -8.51
C SER A 86 -0.32 19.90 -7.22
#